data_AF-B1KQ57-F1
#
_entry.id   AF-B1KQ57-F1
#
_cell.length_a   1.000
_cell.length_b   1.000
_cell.length_c   1.000
_cell.angle_alpha   90.00
_cell.angle_beta   90.00
_cell.angle_gamma   90.00
#
_symmetry.space_group_name_H-M   'P 1'
#
loop_
_entity.id
_entity.type
_entity.pdbx_description
1 polymer ?
#
loop_
_entity_poly.entity_id
_entity_poly.type
_entity_poly.pdbx_seq_one_letter_code
_entity_poly.pdbx_strand_id
1 'polypeptide(L)'
;MLQYKQEFGEGFELGFELGHFPFLQDKSWHNDVCPSFMFKALIDLNNPDLNQSKQKEQYLVLWVDYENGGDRENTTTSRYSIVTATNLGSLHEPEIYHNESSITVFEAEDPKALTQYLSALSTLSISETS
;
A
#
# COMPACT_ATOMS: atom_id res chain seq x y z
N MET A 1 -16.20 -8.11 10.00
CA MET A 1 -14.93 -8.85 9.92
C MET A 1 -14.17 -8.25 8.74
N LEU A 2 -12.89 -7.92 8.91
CA LEU A 2 -12.08 -7.32 7.83
C LEU A 2 -11.71 -8.41 6.83
N GLN A 3 -11.68 -8.09 5.53
CA GLN A 3 -11.49 -9.08 4.47
C GLN A 3 -10.15 -9.80 4.59
N TYR A 4 -9.04 -9.08 4.83
CA TYR A 4 -7.74 -9.73 5.04
C TYR A 4 -7.76 -10.76 6.19
N LYS A 5 -8.54 -10.52 7.26
CA LYS A 5 -8.69 -11.51 8.36
C LYS A 5 -9.47 -12.74 7.95
N GLN A 6 -10.38 -12.61 6.98
CA GLN A 6 -11.11 -13.75 6.42
C GLN A 6 -10.20 -14.60 5.53
N GLU A 7 -9.36 -13.94 4.73
CA GLU A 7 -8.48 -14.61 3.77
C GLU A 7 -7.21 -15.20 4.44
N PHE A 8 -6.62 -14.50 5.42
CA PHE A 8 -5.34 -14.84 6.06
C PHE A 8 -5.47 -15.26 7.54
N GLY A 9 -6.68 -15.26 8.09
CA GLY A 9 -6.98 -15.69 9.46
C GLY A 9 -7.05 -14.55 10.49
N GLU A 10 -7.84 -14.77 11.55
CA GLU A 10 -8.13 -13.78 12.59
C GLU A 10 -6.90 -13.27 13.34
N GLY A 11 -5.85 -14.10 13.43
CA GLY A 11 -4.58 -13.80 14.09
C GLY A 11 -3.54 -13.13 13.20
N PHE A 12 -3.86 -12.83 11.94
CA PHE A 12 -2.97 -12.03 11.10
C PHE A 12 -2.94 -10.58 11.60
N GLU A 13 -1.73 -10.08 11.86
CA GLU A 13 -1.52 -8.75 12.39
C GLU A 13 -0.83 -7.84 11.36
N LEU A 14 -1.52 -6.75 10.99
CA LEU A 14 -0.99 -5.74 10.07
C LEU A 14 0.14 -4.91 10.70
N GLY A 15 0.26 -4.88 12.02
CA GLY A 15 1.20 -4.01 12.74
C GLY A 15 0.77 -2.53 12.80
N PHE A 16 -0.35 -2.17 12.18
CA PHE A 16 -0.98 -0.85 12.27
C PHE A 16 -2.51 -0.97 12.29
N GLU A 17 -3.19 0.09 12.72
CA GLU A 17 -4.66 0.13 12.74
C GLU A 17 -5.21 0.65 11.41
N LEU A 18 -5.89 -0.21 10.65
CA LEU A 18 -6.49 0.14 9.36
C LEU A 18 -7.48 1.32 9.46
N GLY A 19 -8.16 1.47 10.61
CA GLY A 19 -9.09 2.58 10.87
C GLY A 19 -8.45 3.96 10.85
N HIS A 20 -7.12 4.07 11.03
CA HIS A 20 -6.40 5.34 10.89
C HIS A 20 -6.19 5.75 9.42
N PHE A 21 -6.36 4.83 8.47
CA PHE A 21 -6.12 5.05 7.04
C PHE A 21 -7.34 4.63 6.22
N PRO A 22 -8.48 5.35 6.32
CA PRO A 22 -9.74 4.97 5.66
C PRO A 22 -9.68 5.00 4.13
N PHE A 23 -8.62 5.57 3.55
CA PHE A 23 -8.37 5.57 2.10
C PHE A 23 -7.75 4.26 1.59
N LEU A 24 -7.31 3.36 2.49
CA LEU A 24 -6.85 2.02 2.12
C LEU A 24 -8.07 1.13 1.85
N GLN A 25 -8.18 0.65 0.62
CA GLN A 25 -9.19 -0.31 0.22
C GLN A 25 -8.59 -1.72 0.24
N ASP A 26 -9.13 -2.58 1.10
CA ASP A 26 -8.74 -3.98 1.18
C ASP A 26 -8.99 -4.70 -0.16
N LYS A 27 -7.94 -5.35 -0.65
CA LYS A 27 -7.91 -6.14 -1.89
C LYS A 27 -7.33 -7.54 -1.66
N SER A 28 -7.23 -7.94 -0.39
CA SER A 28 -6.66 -9.22 0.03
C SER A 28 -7.41 -10.41 -0.58
N TRP A 29 -6.66 -11.42 -1.01
CA TRP A 29 -7.19 -12.64 -1.61
C TRP A 29 -6.38 -13.84 -1.14
N HIS A 30 -7.03 -14.95 -0.75
CA HIS A 30 -6.36 -16.12 -0.15
C HIS A 30 -5.29 -16.80 -1.03
N ASN A 31 -5.28 -16.53 -2.33
CA ASN A 31 -4.29 -17.09 -3.26
C ASN A 31 -3.04 -16.20 -3.34
N ASP A 32 -3.11 -14.98 -2.82
CA ASP A 32 -1.94 -14.13 -2.67
C ASP A 32 -1.11 -14.58 -1.47
N VAL A 33 0.15 -14.21 -1.47
CA VAL A 33 1.11 -14.60 -0.43
C VAL A 33 0.91 -13.80 0.86
N CYS A 34 0.35 -12.60 0.75
CA CYS A 34 0.07 -11.71 1.87
C CYS A 34 -1.09 -10.73 1.58
N PRO A 35 -1.69 -10.13 2.61
CA PRO A 35 -2.69 -9.08 2.44
C PRO A 35 -2.23 -7.92 1.57
N SER A 36 -3.19 -7.36 0.83
CA SER A 36 -2.95 -6.21 -0.04
C SER A 36 -4.02 -5.14 0.09
N PHE A 37 -3.59 -3.87 0.01
CA PHE A 37 -4.44 -2.70 0.14
C PHE A 37 -4.16 -1.73 -0.99
N MET A 38 -5.20 -1.38 -1.73
CA MET A 38 -5.14 -0.45 -2.85
C MET A 38 -5.54 0.95 -2.39
N PHE A 39 -4.87 1.97 -2.92
CA PHE A 39 -5.23 3.36 -2.68
C PHE A 39 -4.69 4.26 -3.80
N LYS A 40 -5.10 5.53 -3.77
CA LYS A 40 -4.56 6.58 -4.63
C LYS A 40 -3.80 7.60 -3.80
N ALA A 41 -2.68 8.08 -4.31
CA ALA A 41 -1.94 9.19 -3.70
C ALA A 41 -1.29 10.08 -4.77
N LEU A 42 -1.04 11.33 -4.40
CA LEU A 42 -0.19 12.24 -5.16
C LEU A 42 1.28 11.90 -4.83
N ILE A 43 2.00 11.38 -5.81
CA ILE A 43 3.43 11.08 -5.67
C ILE A 43 4.24 11.67 -6.83
N ASP A 44 5.51 11.98 -6.57
CA ASP A 44 6.48 12.32 -7.60
C ASP A 44 7.32 11.07 -7.91
N LEU A 45 7.10 10.48 -9.08
CA LEU A 45 7.83 9.28 -9.53
C LEU A 45 9.30 9.56 -9.82
N ASN A 46 9.70 10.82 -10.01
CA ASN A 46 11.10 11.21 -10.25
C ASN A 46 11.81 11.57 -8.94
N ASN A 47 11.06 11.82 -7.87
CA ASN A 47 11.59 12.10 -6.54
C ASN A 47 10.63 11.55 -5.46
N PRO A 48 10.79 10.28 -5.05
CA PRO A 48 9.94 9.67 -4.02
C PRO A 48 10.06 10.37 -2.67
N ASP A 49 11.12 11.15 -2.44
CA ASP A 49 11.29 12.01 -1.26
C ASP A 49 10.47 13.32 -1.42
N LEU A 50 9.14 13.20 -1.52
CA LEU A 50 8.04 14.18 -1.29
C LEU A 50 8.22 15.69 -1.63
N ASN A 51 9.29 16.10 -2.30
CA ASN A 51 9.67 17.50 -2.49
C ASN A 51 9.17 18.02 -3.85
N GLN A 52 7.87 18.36 -3.86
CA GLN A 52 7.20 19.47 -4.57
C GLN A 52 7.52 19.81 -6.05
N SER A 53 7.99 18.87 -6.89
CA SER A 53 8.10 19.15 -8.33
C SER A 53 7.34 18.12 -9.18
N LYS A 54 6.02 18.35 -9.29
CA LYS A 54 5.07 17.68 -10.21
C LYS A 54 4.58 16.30 -9.75
N GLN A 55 3.91 16.28 -8.61
CA GLN A 55 3.15 15.13 -8.15
C GLN A 55 2.00 14.83 -9.12
N LYS A 56 1.70 13.54 -9.32
CA LYS A 56 0.54 13.07 -10.08
C LYS A 56 -0.23 12.07 -9.23
N GLU A 57 -1.54 12.03 -9.42
CA GLU A 57 -2.36 10.99 -8.82
C GLU A 57 -1.96 9.64 -9.43
N GLN A 58 -1.60 8.70 -8.56
CA GLN A 58 -1.12 7.39 -8.93
C GLN A 58 -1.82 6.34 -8.07
N TYR A 59 -2.27 5.25 -8.70
CA TYR A 59 -2.70 4.07 -7.96
C TYR A 59 -1.49 3.36 -7.36
N LEU A 60 -1.63 2.99 -6.10
CA LEU A 60 -0.64 2.30 -5.30
C LEU A 60 -1.25 1.05 -4.68
N VAL A 61 -0.40 0.05 -4.46
CA VAL A 61 -0.75 -1.16 -3.70
C VAL A 61 0.25 -1.31 -2.57
N LEU A 62 -0.26 -1.38 -1.35
CA LEU A 62 0.47 -1.78 -0.15
C LEU A 62 0.35 -3.29 0.02
N TRP A 63 1.49 -3.97 0.08
CA TRP A 63 1.62 -5.37 0.49
C TRP A 63 2.07 -5.42 1.95
N VAL A 64 1.43 -6.28 2.74
CA VAL A 64 1.73 -6.44 4.16
C VAL A 64 2.08 -7.89 4.44
N ASP A 65 3.36 -8.20 4.42
CA ASP A 65 3.90 -9.52 4.69
C ASP A 65 3.87 -9.86 6.20
N TYR A 66 4.17 -11.11 6.51
CA TYR A 66 4.23 -11.60 7.89
C TYR A 66 5.31 -10.87 8.70
N GLU A 67 5.01 -10.64 9.98
CA GLU A 67 5.98 -10.02 10.90
C GLU A 67 7.29 -10.81 10.96
N ASN A 68 7.18 -12.13 11.06
CA ASN A 68 8.32 -13.02 11.04
C ASN A 68 8.81 -13.26 9.60
N GLY A 69 10.04 -12.84 9.31
CA GLY A 69 10.69 -13.03 8.00
C GLY A 69 10.73 -14.48 7.50
N GLY A 70 10.74 -15.46 8.41
CA GLY A 70 10.76 -16.89 8.04
C GLY A 70 9.43 -17.42 7.50
N ASP A 71 8.33 -16.71 7.74
CA ASP A 71 6.98 -17.09 7.27
C ASP A 71 6.63 -16.40 5.93
N ARG A 72 7.51 -15.51 5.45
CA ARG A 72 7.35 -14.78 4.18
C ARG A 72 7.70 -15.69 3.01
N GLU A 73 7.01 -15.52 1.87
CA GLU A 73 7.36 -16.22 0.63
C GLU A 73 8.81 -15.93 0.22
N ASN A 74 9.21 -14.66 0.35
CA ASN A 74 10.59 -14.23 0.17
C ASN A 74 11.16 -13.74 1.49
N THR A 75 12.07 -14.51 2.09
CA THR A 75 12.64 -14.17 3.40
C THR A 75 13.53 -12.93 3.40
N THR A 76 13.83 -12.36 2.23
CA THR A 76 14.67 -11.15 2.10
C THR A 76 13.87 -9.89 1.81
N THR A 77 12.56 -9.97 1.60
CA THR A 77 11.71 -8.79 1.36
C THR A 77 11.37 -8.08 2.64
N SER A 78 11.06 -6.79 2.50
CA SER A 78 10.54 -5.98 3.61
C SER A 78 9.13 -6.44 4.01
N ARG A 79 8.76 -6.28 5.28
CA ARG A 79 7.38 -6.54 5.74
C ARG A 79 6.34 -5.72 4.99
N TYR A 80 6.64 -4.45 4.74
CA TYR A 80 5.76 -3.54 4.04
C TYR A 80 6.41 -3.09 2.74
N SER A 81 5.70 -3.22 1.63
CA SER A 81 6.12 -2.69 0.34
C SER A 81 4.97 -1.97 -0.33
N ILE A 82 5.20 -0.76 -0.81
CA ILE A 82 4.24 0.01 -1.60
C ILE A 82 4.78 0.14 -3.01
N VAL A 83 3.97 -0.31 -3.97
CA VAL A 83 4.32 -0.31 -5.39
C VAL A 83 3.32 0.50 -6.19
N THR A 84 3.77 1.07 -7.31
CA THR A 84 2.86 1.66 -8.29
C THR A 84 2.04 0.59 -8.99
N ALA A 85 0.81 0.93 -9.30
CA ALA A 85 -0.09 0.06 -10.03
C ALA A 85 -0.87 0.82 -11.09
N THR A 86 -1.27 0.13 -12.15
CA THR A 86 -2.00 0.70 -13.27
C THR A 86 -3.46 0.27 -13.18
N ASN A 87 -4.39 1.21 -13.33
CA ASN A 87 -5.79 0.87 -13.51
C ASN A 87 -6.03 0.51 -14.98
N LEU A 88 -6.27 -0.77 -15.25
CA LEU A 88 -6.68 -1.27 -16.56
C LEU A 88 -8.21 -1.29 -16.72
N GLY A 89 -8.94 -1.12 -15.61
CA GLY A 89 -10.39 -1.08 -15.56
C GLY A 89 -10.95 0.32 -15.76
N SER A 90 -12.20 0.51 -15.35
CA SER A 90 -12.87 1.81 -15.43
C SER A 90 -12.62 2.64 -14.17
N LEU A 91 -13.11 3.89 -14.16
CA LEU A 91 -13.11 4.72 -12.95
C LEU A 91 -14.03 4.15 -11.86
N HIS A 92 -15.11 3.46 -12.26
CA HIS A 92 -16.12 2.92 -11.35
C HIS A 92 -15.82 1.47 -10.92
N GLU A 93 -15.09 0.74 -11.75
CA GLU A 93 -14.66 -0.64 -11.52
C GLU A 93 -13.16 -0.72 -11.81
N PRO A 94 -12.31 -0.26 -10.87
CA PRO A 94 -10.88 -0.26 -11.08
C PRO A 94 -10.33 -1.69 -11.07
N GLU A 95 -9.58 -2.03 -12.11
CA GLU A 95 -8.81 -3.26 -12.23
C GLU A 95 -7.34 -2.89 -12.06
N ILE A 96 -6.88 -2.92 -10.81
CA ILE A 96 -5.53 -2.48 -10.47
C ILE A 96 -4.56 -3.63 -10.66
N TYR A 97 -3.60 -3.42 -11.55
CA TYR A 97 -2.57 -4.38 -11.89
C TYR A 97 -1.19 -3.79 -11.57
N HIS A 98 -0.34 -4.60 -10.94
CA HIS A 98 1.08 -4.30 -10.78
C HIS A 98 1.87 -5.35 -11.59
N ASN A 99 3.00 -4.97 -12.16
CA ASN A 99 3.81 -5.86 -13.00
C ASN A 99 5.29 -5.53 -12.86
N GLU A 100 6.15 -6.11 -13.71
CA GLU A 100 7.59 -5.86 -13.70
C GLU A 100 7.99 -4.39 -13.94
N SER A 101 7.07 -3.57 -14.48
CA SER A 101 7.27 -2.12 -14.66
C SER A 101 6.77 -1.31 -13.47
N SER A 102 6.16 -1.95 -12.46
CA SER A 102 5.80 -1.30 -11.21
C SER A 102 7.05 -0.87 -10.45
N ILE A 103 6.99 0.33 -9.89
CA ILE A 103 8.09 0.93 -9.14
C ILE A 103 7.74 0.81 -7.67
N THR A 104 8.66 0.24 -6.90
CA THR A 104 8.58 0.28 -5.44
C THR A 104 8.88 1.69 -4.96
N VAL A 105 7.91 2.33 -4.30
CA VAL A 105 8.02 3.72 -3.83
C VAL A 105 8.28 3.81 -2.34
N PHE A 106 8.09 2.72 -1.60
CA PHE A 106 8.37 2.62 -0.18
C PHE A 106 8.55 1.17 0.23
N GLU A 107 9.52 0.91 1.10
CA GLU A 107 9.69 -0.37 1.80
C GLU A 107 10.13 -0.13 3.24
N ALA A 108 9.60 -0.93 4.18
CA ALA A 108 10.03 -0.89 5.57
C ALA A 108 9.71 -2.20 6.31
N GLU A 109 10.46 -2.46 7.37
CA GLU A 109 10.12 -3.48 8.38
C GLU A 109 9.23 -2.93 9.50
N ASP A 110 9.44 -1.66 9.88
CA ASP A 110 8.82 -1.04 11.04
C ASP A 110 7.45 -0.45 10.68
N PRO A 111 6.34 -0.86 11.33
CA PRO A 111 5.03 -0.26 11.12
C PRO A 111 5.02 1.26 11.36
N LYS A 112 5.90 1.78 12.23
CA LYS A 112 5.98 3.23 12.46
C LYS A 112 6.43 3.99 11.21
N ALA A 113 7.39 3.44 10.45
CA ALA A 113 7.83 4.04 9.20
C ALA A 113 6.69 4.05 8.16
N LEU A 114 5.96 2.93 8.05
CA LEU A 114 4.79 2.84 7.17
C LEU A 114 3.72 3.87 7.53
N THR A 115 3.32 3.93 8.80
CA THR A 115 2.26 4.85 9.26
C THR A 115 2.64 6.31 9.08
N GLN A 116 3.92 6.67 9.27
CA GLN A 116 4.44 8.02 8.97
C GLN A 116 4.33 8.34 7.47
N TYR A 117 4.72 7.39 6.61
CA TYR A 117 4.63 7.56 5.16
C TYR A 117 3.16 7.73 4.69
N LEU A 118 2.26 6.86 5.13
CA LEU A 118 0.83 6.93 4.82
C LEU A 118 0.20 8.24 5.31
N SER A 119 0.58 8.71 6.49
CA SER A 119 0.10 9.98 7.05
C SER A 119 0.56 11.17 6.22
N ALA A 120 1.81 11.17 5.75
CA ALA A 120 2.33 12.22 4.88
C ALA A 120 1.57 12.29 3.55
N LEU A 121 1.26 11.15 2.93
CA LEU A 121 0.46 11.08 1.70
C LEU A 121 -0.97 11.62 1.90
N SER A 122 -1.59 11.29 3.03
CA SER A 122 -2.94 11.80 3.35
C SER A 122 -2.97 13.30 3.60
N THR A 123 -1.90 13.88 4.13
CA THR A 123 -1.82 15.34 4.39
C THR A 123 -1.70 16.11 3.08
N LEU A 124 -0.96 15.56 2.11
CA LEU A 124 -0.75 16.16 0.79
C LEU A 124 -2.03 16.21 -0.05
N SER A 125 -2.92 15.21 0.08
CA SER A 125 -4.19 15.20 -0.65
C SER A 125 -5.20 16.22 -0.14
N ILE A 126 -5.10 16.66 1.13
CA ILE A 126 -6.02 17.63 1.75
C ILE A 126 -5.63 19.07 1.40
N SER A 127 -4.33 19.37 1.28
CA SER A 127 -3.82 20.72 1.06
C SER A 127 -4.18 21.37 -0.29
N GLU A 128 -4.69 20.62 -1.27
CA GLU A 128 -5.11 21.18 -2.56
C GLU A 128 -6.60 21.60 -2.62
N THR A 129 -7.34 21.52 -1.50
CA THR A 129 -8.78 21.86 -1.44
C THR A 129 -9.11 23.11 -0.63
N SER A 130 -8.14 23.96 -0.29
CA SER A 130 -8.35 25.22 0.46
C SER A 130 -8.05 26.47 -0.35
#